data_AF-A0A7T1MHC1-F1
#
_entry.id   AF-A0A7T1MHC1-F1
#
_cell.length_a   1.000
_cell.length_b   1.000
_cell.length_c   1.000
_cell.angle_alpha   90.00
_cell.angle_beta   90.00
_cell.angle_gamma   90.00
#
_symmetry.space_group_name_H-M   'P 1'
#
loop_
_entity.id
_entity.type
_entity.pdbx_description
1 polymer ?
#
loop_
_entity_poly.entity_id
_entity_poly.type
_entity_poly.pdbx_seq_one_letter_code
_entity_poly.pdbx_strand_id
1 'polypeptide(L)'
;MAVLSASSSALIPVPPAAVGPACSLQRSGSLWQLGIEAQELTTAIGLLAEQLEADDDDTRSQGLAELEAALLAEEGNKAALAAKADATCWVIEHLRGQAAYRQQQAKRLTELSRSDASRADALEESLVLVLTRLQPAATRFSFPNHELTSRKSQAVEIDDEDALPSEWLSFATTSKPDKAAIKEALKAGRQITGAQLVSRRSWRIH
;
A
#
# COMPACT_ATOMS: atom_id res chain seq x y z
N MET A 1 -18.62 -99.57 18.08
CA MET A 1 -19.73 -98.64 18.34
C MET A 1 -19.19 -97.22 18.38
N ALA A 2 -19.68 -96.36 17.49
CA ALA A 2 -19.56 -94.87 17.41
C ALA A 2 -19.64 -94.53 15.90
N VAL A 3 -20.82 -94.31 15.31
CA VAL A 3 -21.71 -93.13 15.38
C VAL A 3 -21.12 -91.91 14.63
N LEU A 4 -21.64 -91.75 13.41
CA LEU A 4 -22.18 -90.55 12.75
C LEU A 4 -21.41 -89.22 12.80
N SER A 5 -20.98 -88.82 11.59
CA SER A 5 -21.16 -87.52 10.94
C SER A 5 -21.43 -86.28 11.80
N ALA A 6 -20.49 -85.32 11.77
CA ALA A 6 -20.74 -83.93 12.12
C ALA A 6 -20.69 -83.06 10.86
N SER A 7 -21.82 -82.46 10.53
CA SER A 7 -21.98 -81.37 9.59
C SER A 7 -21.96 -80.02 10.32
N SER A 8 -21.52 -78.98 9.61
CA SER A 8 -22.09 -77.61 9.61
C SER A 8 -21.13 -76.45 9.91
N SER A 9 -21.06 -75.59 8.88
CA SER A 9 -20.85 -74.14 8.82
C SER A 9 -19.62 -73.46 9.42
N ALA A 10 -18.95 -72.75 8.52
CA ALA A 10 -17.94 -71.73 8.77
C ALA A 10 -18.50 -70.51 9.53
N LEU A 11 -17.70 -69.99 10.46
CA LEU A 11 -17.84 -68.64 11.02
C LEU A 11 -16.51 -67.90 10.85
N ILE A 12 -16.59 -66.75 10.17
CA ILE A 12 -15.49 -65.83 9.88
C ILE A 12 -15.07 -65.14 11.20
N PRO A 13 -13.77 -65.01 11.51
CA PRO A 13 -13.33 -64.27 12.68
C PRO A 13 -13.51 -62.75 12.48
N VAL A 14 -14.21 -62.11 13.40
CA VAL A 14 -14.34 -60.65 13.52
C VAL A 14 -13.00 -60.08 14.02
N PRO A 15 -12.46 -59.00 13.41
CA PRO A 15 -11.23 -58.38 13.89
C PRO A 15 -11.45 -57.63 15.21
N PRO A 16 -10.41 -57.50 16.06
CA PRO A 16 -10.54 -56.89 17.38
C PRO A 16 -10.81 -55.39 17.28
N ALA A 17 -11.73 -54.90 18.12
CA ALA A 17 -12.03 -53.49 18.29
C ALA A 17 -10.78 -52.72 18.74
N ALA A 18 -10.36 -51.73 17.94
CA ALA A 18 -9.25 -50.86 18.27
C ALA A 18 -9.64 -49.92 19.42
N VAL A 19 -9.03 -50.13 20.59
CA VAL A 19 -9.04 -49.16 21.69
C VAL A 19 -8.05 -48.06 21.33
N GLY A 20 -8.55 -46.98 20.73
CA GLY A 20 -7.77 -45.76 20.52
C GLY A 20 -7.54 -45.01 21.84
N PRO A 21 -6.47 -44.20 21.94
CA PRO A 21 -6.17 -43.45 23.15
C PRO A 21 -7.29 -42.44 23.42
N ALA A 22 -7.82 -42.44 24.64
CA ALA A 22 -8.74 -41.42 25.11
C ALA A 22 -8.02 -40.08 25.24
N CYS A 23 -7.87 -39.37 24.12
CA CYS A 23 -7.56 -37.95 24.11
C CYS A 23 -8.83 -37.21 24.53
N SER A 24 -8.94 -36.90 25.82
CA SER A 24 -9.90 -35.91 26.32
C SER A 24 -9.41 -34.50 25.94
N LEU A 25 -9.43 -34.22 24.63
CA LEU A 25 -9.56 -32.85 24.16
C LEU A 25 -11.01 -32.45 24.48
N GLN A 26 -11.20 -31.62 25.50
CA GLN A 26 -12.40 -30.78 25.56
C GLN A 26 -12.34 -29.81 24.37
N ARG A 27 -12.66 -30.30 23.18
CA ARG A 27 -13.05 -29.48 22.03
C ARG A 27 -14.53 -29.18 22.22
N SER A 28 -14.82 -27.99 22.71
CA SER A 28 -16.10 -27.35 22.48
C SER A 28 -16.35 -27.29 20.96
N GLY A 29 -17.42 -27.97 20.50
CA GLY A 29 -17.92 -27.92 19.12
C GLY A 29 -17.75 -29.22 18.33
N SER A 30 -18.86 -29.70 17.73
CA SER A 30 -18.83 -30.74 16.69
C SER A 30 -18.07 -30.23 15.45
N LEU A 31 -17.65 -31.11 14.53
CA LEU A 31 -17.03 -30.69 13.25
C LEU A 31 -17.90 -29.70 12.46
N TRP A 32 -19.22 -29.85 12.58
CA TRP A 32 -20.20 -28.92 12.00
C TRP A 32 -20.13 -27.54 12.65
N GLN A 33 -19.94 -27.47 13.96
CA GLN A 33 -19.82 -26.22 14.68
C GLN A 33 -18.53 -25.47 14.32
N LEU A 34 -17.42 -26.19 14.19
CA LEU A 34 -16.17 -25.60 13.67
C LEU A 34 -16.34 -25.07 12.23
N GLY A 35 -17.12 -25.76 11.39
CA GLY A 35 -17.44 -25.27 10.05
C GLY A 35 -18.26 -23.98 10.06
N ILE A 36 -19.23 -23.88 10.97
CA ILE A 36 -20.04 -22.67 11.16
C ILE A 36 -19.18 -21.52 11.66
N GLU A 37 -18.37 -21.74 12.71
CA GLU A 37 -17.47 -20.73 13.26
C GLU A 37 -16.45 -20.22 12.22
N ALA A 38 -15.90 -21.10 11.38
CA ALA A 38 -15.00 -20.71 10.30
C ALA A 38 -15.69 -19.83 9.24
N GLN A 39 -16.93 -20.16 8.89
CA GLN A 39 -17.72 -19.37 7.94
C GLN A 39 -18.08 -18.00 8.53
N GLU A 40 -18.48 -17.95 9.80
CA GLU A 40 -18.79 -16.70 10.53
C GLU A 40 -17.57 -15.78 10.60
N LEU A 41 -16.40 -16.32 10.93
CA LEU A 41 -15.14 -15.59 10.92
C LEU A 41 -14.82 -15.07 9.51
N THR A 42 -15.02 -15.87 8.47
CA THR A 42 -14.78 -15.45 7.08
C THR A 42 -15.69 -14.29 6.69
N THR A 43 -16.98 -14.35 7.06
CA THR A 43 -17.92 -13.25 6.80
C THR A 43 -17.61 -12.00 7.61
N ALA A 44 -17.18 -12.14 8.87
CA ALA A 44 -16.77 -11.02 9.71
C ALA A 44 -15.51 -10.33 9.16
N ILE A 45 -14.53 -11.10 8.69
CA ILE A 45 -13.34 -10.57 7.99
C ILE A 45 -13.74 -9.82 6.73
N GLY A 46 -14.69 -10.35 5.94
CA GLY A 46 -15.20 -9.69 4.73
C GLY A 46 -15.86 -8.33 5.03
N LEU A 47 -16.73 -8.27 6.04
CA LEU A 47 -17.38 -7.04 6.46
C LEU A 47 -16.39 -5.99 7.00
N LEU A 48 -15.40 -6.42 7.80
CA LEU A 48 -14.35 -5.53 8.29
C LEU A 48 -13.45 -5.01 7.15
N ALA A 49 -13.18 -5.83 6.14
CA ALA A 49 -12.45 -5.40 4.96
C ALA A 49 -13.23 -4.32 4.19
N GLU A 50 -14.54 -4.52 3.97
CA GLU A 50 -15.41 -3.52 3.33
C GLU A 50 -15.46 -2.20 4.12
N GLN A 51 -15.53 -2.27 5.47
CA GLN A 51 -15.51 -1.07 6.32
C GLN A 51 -14.17 -0.32 6.28
N LEU A 52 -13.05 -1.02 6.17
CA LEU A 52 -11.73 -0.39 6.03
C LEU A 52 -11.52 0.21 4.63
N GLU A 53 -12.21 -0.32 3.62
CA GLU A 53 -12.26 0.22 2.26
C GLU A 53 -13.22 1.40 2.11
N ALA A 54 -14.01 1.74 3.14
CA ALA A 54 -14.92 2.88 3.11
C ALA A 54 -14.16 4.22 2.95
N ASP A 55 -14.70 5.09 2.09
CA ASP A 55 -14.09 6.36 1.71
C ASP A 55 -14.22 7.46 2.79
N ASP A 56 -15.08 7.29 3.81
CA ASP A 56 -15.25 8.27 4.87
C ASP A 56 -14.28 8.05 6.05
N ASP A 57 -13.66 9.14 6.49
CA ASP A 57 -12.65 9.12 7.55
C ASP A 57 -13.24 8.71 8.91
N ASP A 58 -14.52 8.99 9.15
CA ASP A 58 -15.21 8.70 10.41
C ASP A 58 -15.37 7.19 10.62
N THR A 59 -15.87 6.46 9.62
CA THR A 59 -16.01 4.99 9.68
C THR A 59 -14.65 4.30 9.85
N ARG A 60 -13.62 4.78 9.14
CA ARG A 60 -12.26 4.26 9.29
C ARG A 60 -11.72 4.47 10.70
N SER A 61 -11.95 5.65 11.28
CA SER A 61 -11.52 5.95 12.65
C SER A 61 -12.23 5.09 13.69
N GLN A 62 -13.52 4.81 13.49
CA GLN A 62 -14.31 3.91 14.34
C GLN A 62 -13.79 2.48 14.27
N GLY A 63 -13.56 1.94 13.07
CA GLY A 63 -13.02 0.59 12.90
C GLY A 63 -11.63 0.42 13.54
N LEU A 64 -10.78 1.44 13.50
CA LEU A 64 -9.48 1.42 14.20
C LEU A 64 -9.64 1.43 15.72
N ALA A 65 -10.57 2.22 16.26
CA ALA A 65 -10.85 2.24 17.69
C ALA A 65 -11.40 0.90 18.19
N GLU A 66 -12.25 0.24 17.39
CA GLU A 66 -12.76 -1.11 17.68
C GLU A 66 -11.64 -2.16 17.68
N LEU A 67 -10.74 -2.12 16.69
CA LEU A 67 -9.57 -2.99 16.65
C LEU A 67 -8.66 -2.79 17.87
N GLU A 68 -8.39 -1.53 18.24
CA GLU A 68 -7.61 -1.20 19.44
C GLU A 68 -8.27 -1.75 20.71
N ALA A 69 -9.57 -1.53 20.88
CA ALA A 69 -10.33 -2.08 21.99
C ALA A 69 -10.29 -3.62 22.03
N ALA A 70 -10.40 -4.28 20.87
CA ALA A 70 -10.34 -5.73 20.76
C ALA A 70 -8.96 -6.33 21.10
N LEU A 71 -7.88 -5.58 20.85
CA LEU A 71 -6.52 -5.96 21.26
C LEU A 71 -6.30 -5.74 22.76
N LEU A 72 -6.75 -4.61 23.29
CA LEU A 72 -6.67 -4.29 24.73
C LEU A 72 -7.49 -5.27 25.58
N ALA A 73 -8.63 -5.74 25.08
CA ALA A 73 -9.47 -6.72 25.77
C ALA A 73 -8.76 -8.07 26.04
N GLU A 74 -7.71 -8.41 25.29
CA GLU A 74 -6.91 -9.62 25.50
C GLU A 74 -5.79 -9.44 26.53
N GLU A 75 -5.83 -8.39 27.34
CA GLU A 75 -4.87 -8.18 28.44
C GLU A 75 -4.82 -9.41 29.36
N GLY A 76 -3.61 -9.94 29.58
CA GLY A 76 -3.39 -11.17 30.34
C GLY A 76 -3.49 -12.47 29.55
N ASN A 77 -4.08 -12.47 28.35
CA ASN A 77 -4.17 -13.63 27.46
C ASN A 77 -3.16 -13.54 26.29
N LYS A 78 -1.91 -13.92 26.57
CA LYS A 78 -0.80 -13.81 25.60
C LYS A 78 -1.05 -14.53 24.28
N ALA A 79 -1.73 -15.68 24.31
CA ALA A 79 -1.95 -16.47 23.10
C ALA A 79 -2.98 -15.80 22.17
N ALA A 80 -4.09 -15.32 22.73
CA ALA A 80 -5.12 -14.63 21.95
C ALA A 80 -4.61 -13.27 21.43
N LEU A 81 -3.87 -12.52 22.25
CA LEU A 81 -3.24 -11.27 21.82
C LEU A 81 -2.28 -11.51 20.64
N ALA A 82 -1.42 -12.53 20.72
CA ALA A 82 -0.49 -12.86 19.65
C ALA A 82 -1.23 -13.22 18.35
N ALA A 83 -2.30 -14.01 18.42
CA ALA A 83 -3.10 -14.38 17.24
C ALA A 83 -3.76 -13.16 16.58
N LYS A 84 -4.36 -12.25 17.37
CA LYS A 84 -4.98 -11.02 16.82
C LYS A 84 -3.95 -10.06 16.25
N ALA A 85 -2.80 -9.90 16.92
CA ALA A 85 -1.72 -9.06 16.44
C ALA A 85 -1.12 -9.60 15.13
N ASP A 86 -0.92 -10.91 15.02
CA ASP A 86 -0.44 -11.56 13.80
C ASP A 86 -1.41 -11.38 12.62
N ALA A 87 -2.71 -11.59 12.86
CA ALA A 87 -3.75 -11.29 11.86
C ALA A 87 -3.75 -9.82 11.43
N THR A 88 -3.53 -8.89 12.36
CA THR A 88 -3.41 -7.46 12.05
C THR A 88 -2.17 -7.16 11.19
N CYS A 89 -1.03 -7.77 11.49
CA CYS A 89 0.19 -7.65 10.67
C CYS A 89 -0.04 -8.13 9.23
N TRP A 90 -0.73 -9.26 9.06
CA TRP A 90 -1.07 -9.79 7.74
C TRP A 90 -1.89 -8.79 6.90
N VAL A 91 -2.90 -8.16 7.51
CA VAL A 91 -3.71 -7.12 6.84
C VAL A 91 -2.84 -5.90 6.45
N ILE A 92 -1.95 -5.46 7.34
CA ILE A 92 -1.03 -4.34 7.08
C ILE A 92 -0.11 -4.65 5.88
N GLU A 93 0.48 -5.85 5.84
CA GLU A 93 1.32 -6.28 4.72
C GLU A 93 0.55 -6.35 3.41
N HIS A 94 -0.65 -6.91 3.45
CA HIS A 94 -1.52 -6.98 2.28
C HIS A 94 -1.81 -5.59 1.71
N LEU A 95 -2.23 -4.63 2.55
CA LEU A 95 -2.50 -3.26 2.14
C LEU A 95 -1.26 -2.56 1.59
N ARG A 96 -0.09 -2.76 2.22
CA ARG A 96 1.19 -2.22 1.73
C ARG A 96 1.57 -2.80 0.37
N GLY A 97 1.37 -4.10 0.17
CA GLY A 97 1.59 -4.77 -1.11
C GLY A 97 0.70 -4.21 -2.21
N GLN A 98 -0.60 -4.04 -1.94
CA GLN A 98 -1.52 -3.41 -2.88
C GLN A 98 -1.11 -1.96 -3.20
N ALA A 99 -0.75 -1.17 -2.20
CA ALA A 99 -0.32 0.22 -2.37
C ALA A 99 0.94 0.31 -3.25
N ALA A 100 1.94 -0.55 -3.00
CA ALA A 100 3.15 -0.63 -3.80
C ALA A 100 2.86 -1.00 -5.27
N TYR A 101 1.99 -1.98 -5.49
CA TYR A 101 1.55 -2.36 -6.84
C TYR A 101 0.85 -1.20 -7.56
N ARG A 102 -0.11 -0.53 -6.91
CA ARG A 102 -0.81 0.64 -7.47
C ARG A 102 0.16 1.78 -7.78
N GLN A 103 1.13 2.04 -6.91
CA GLN A 103 2.14 3.06 -7.15
C GLN A 103 3.03 2.73 -8.36
N GLN A 104 3.38 1.46 -8.57
CA GLN A 104 4.12 1.03 -9.75
C GLN A 104 3.30 1.22 -11.03
N GLN A 105 2.01 0.87 -11.01
CA GLN A 105 1.12 1.10 -12.16
C GLN A 105 0.93 2.60 -12.46
N ALA A 106 0.75 3.43 -11.43
CA ALA A 106 0.63 4.88 -11.59
C ALA A 106 1.88 5.49 -12.23
N LYS A 107 3.08 5.07 -11.80
CA LYS A 107 4.35 5.48 -12.42
C LYS A 107 4.40 5.09 -13.89
N ARG A 108 4.06 3.85 -14.23
CA ARG A 108 4.01 3.36 -15.61
C ARG A 108 3.05 4.19 -16.47
N LEU A 109 1.84 4.44 -15.98
CA LEU A 109 0.84 5.23 -16.72
C LEU A 109 1.29 6.68 -16.93
N THR A 110 1.95 7.27 -15.93
CA THR A 110 2.54 8.62 -16.04
C THR A 110 3.65 8.67 -17.09
N GLU A 111 4.47 7.63 -17.19
CA GLU A 111 5.52 7.56 -18.19
C GLU A 111 4.96 7.35 -19.60
N LEU A 112 3.92 6.52 -19.75
CA LEU A 112 3.19 6.37 -21.01
C LEU A 112 2.56 7.68 -21.45
N SER A 113 1.86 8.40 -20.56
CA SER A 113 1.25 9.69 -20.91
C SER A 113 2.30 10.75 -21.28
N ARG A 114 3.45 10.76 -20.59
CA ARG A 114 4.57 11.64 -20.95
C ARG A 114 5.14 11.30 -22.32
N SER A 115 5.30 10.01 -22.63
CA SER A 115 5.75 9.56 -23.95
C SER A 115 4.77 10.01 -25.04
N ASP A 116 3.46 9.84 -24.81
CA ASP A 116 2.42 10.26 -25.75
C ASP A 116 2.42 11.77 -25.98
N ALA A 117 2.52 12.56 -24.91
CA ALA A 117 2.66 14.01 -24.98
C ALA A 117 3.90 14.41 -25.79
N SER A 118 5.07 13.83 -25.49
CA SER A 118 6.31 14.16 -26.21
C SER A 118 6.26 13.81 -27.71
N ARG A 119 5.57 12.72 -28.07
CA ARG A 119 5.34 12.35 -29.48
C ARG A 119 4.39 13.33 -30.16
N ALA A 120 3.35 13.78 -29.46
CA ALA A 120 2.45 14.81 -29.98
C ALA A 120 3.18 16.14 -30.19
N ASP A 121 3.99 16.57 -29.22
CA ASP A 121 4.79 17.81 -29.31
C ASP A 121 5.76 17.76 -30.50
N ALA A 122 6.46 16.63 -30.70
CA ALA A 122 7.38 16.47 -31.83
C ALA A 122 6.66 16.49 -33.19
N LEU A 123 5.44 15.92 -33.26
CA LEU A 123 4.62 15.97 -34.47
C LEU A 123 4.11 17.38 -34.73
N GLU A 124 3.68 18.10 -33.69
CA GLU A 124 3.27 19.49 -33.78
C GLU A 124 4.43 20.37 -34.29
N GLU A 125 5.61 20.26 -33.68
CA GLU A 125 6.81 21.00 -34.09
C GLU A 125 7.15 20.73 -35.56
N SER A 126 7.15 19.45 -35.97
CA SER A 126 7.40 19.09 -37.36
C SER A 126 6.33 19.65 -38.31
N LEU A 127 5.06 19.63 -37.92
CA LEU A 127 3.96 20.16 -38.74
C LEU A 127 4.07 21.69 -38.88
N VAL A 128 4.29 22.40 -37.78
CA VAL A 128 4.49 23.85 -37.74
C VAL A 128 5.70 24.23 -38.60
N LEU A 129 6.81 23.50 -38.49
CA LEU A 129 8.01 23.72 -39.30
C LEU A 129 7.71 23.63 -40.81
N VAL A 130 6.98 22.60 -41.25
CA VAL A 130 6.65 22.42 -42.66
C VAL A 130 5.68 23.50 -43.13
N LEU A 131 4.63 23.80 -42.37
CA LEU A 131 3.63 24.80 -42.73
C LEU A 131 4.22 26.21 -42.82
N THR A 132 5.08 26.59 -41.87
CA THR A 132 5.75 27.90 -41.87
C THR A 132 6.78 28.03 -43.00
N ARG A 133 7.45 26.94 -43.40
CA ARG A 133 8.31 26.92 -44.60
C ARG A 133 7.52 27.12 -45.89
N LEU A 134 6.34 26.50 -46.00
CA LEU A 134 5.49 26.60 -47.19
C LEU A 134 4.73 27.94 -47.24
N GLN A 135 4.36 28.50 -46.10
CA GLN A 135 3.56 29.73 -45.99
C GLN A 135 4.06 30.63 -44.84
N PRO A 136 5.18 31.35 -45.03
CA PRO A 136 5.87 32.06 -43.95
C PRO A 136 5.11 33.27 -43.38
N ALA A 137 4.15 33.83 -44.13
CA ALA A 137 3.31 34.94 -43.66
C ALA A 137 1.99 34.49 -43.02
N ALA A 138 1.67 33.19 -43.07
CA ALA A 138 0.41 32.68 -42.54
C ALA A 138 0.46 32.61 -41.00
N THR A 139 -0.56 33.19 -40.36
CA THR A 139 -0.71 33.20 -38.90
C THR A 139 -1.79 32.25 -38.41
N ARG A 140 -2.55 31.64 -39.34
CA ARG A 140 -3.65 30.71 -39.10
C ARG A 140 -3.74 29.69 -40.24
N PHE A 141 -3.93 28.42 -39.89
CA PHE A 141 -4.20 27.34 -40.83
C PHE A 141 -5.51 26.64 -40.43
N SER A 142 -6.44 26.54 -41.37
CA SER A 142 -7.72 25.83 -41.17
C SER A 142 -7.69 24.51 -41.94
N PHE A 143 -7.96 23.42 -41.23
CA PHE A 143 -8.11 22.07 -41.79
C PHE A 143 -9.59 21.64 -41.68
N PRO A 144 -10.01 20.51 -42.31
CA PRO A 144 -11.40 20.07 -42.25
C PRO A 144 -11.96 19.89 -40.84
N ASN A 145 -11.15 19.41 -39.90
CA ASN A 145 -11.56 19.10 -38.52
C ASN A 145 -10.73 19.83 -37.45
N HIS A 146 -9.71 20.60 -37.83
CA HIS A 146 -8.74 21.18 -36.91
C HIS A 146 -8.34 22.58 -37.34
N GLU A 147 -7.85 23.37 -36.39
CA GLU A 147 -7.34 24.70 -36.65
C GLU A 147 -6.03 24.90 -35.89
N LEU A 148 -5.06 25.50 -36.56
CA LEU A 148 -3.78 25.89 -35.98
C LEU A 148 -3.67 27.41 -36.05
N THR A 149 -3.45 28.05 -34.90
CA THR A 149 -3.25 29.50 -34.80
C THR A 149 -1.93 29.80 -34.14
N SER A 150 -1.23 30.79 -34.68
CA SER A 150 -0.03 31.32 -34.04
C SER A 150 -0.42 32.37 -33.01
N ARG A 151 0.34 32.45 -31.91
CA ARG A 151 0.29 33.57 -30.96
C ARG A 151 1.65 34.25 -30.92
N LYS A 152 1.67 35.56 -30.72
CA LYS A 152 2.91 36.26 -30.38
C LYS A 152 3.21 36.01 -28.91
N SER A 153 4.39 35.47 -28.61
CA SER A 153 4.97 35.46 -27.26
C SER A 153 6.30 36.19 -27.29
N GLN A 154 6.57 36.96 -26.24
CA GLN A 154 7.85 37.59 -25.99
C GLN A 154 8.49 36.88 -24.79
N ALA A 155 9.74 36.49 -24.95
CA ALA A 155 10.58 35.98 -23.86
C ALA A 155 11.82 36.87 -23.78
N VAL A 156 12.32 37.09 -22.57
CA VAL A 156 13.59 37.77 -22.36
C VAL A 156 14.65 36.67 -22.30
N GLU A 157 15.53 36.62 -23.30
CA GLU A 157 16.72 35.80 -23.28
C GLU A 157 17.83 36.59 -22.57
N ILE A 158 18.42 36.00 -21.53
CA ILE A 158 19.53 36.57 -20.78
C ILE A 158 20.79 35.84 -21.23
N ASP A 159 21.63 36.51 -21.99
CA ASP A 159 22.88 35.93 -22.51
C ASP A 159 23.99 35.87 -21.44
N ASP A 160 24.02 36.86 -20.53
CA ASP A 160 25.01 36.98 -19.47
C ASP A 160 24.36 37.59 -18.21
N GLU A 161 24.24 36.78 -17.15
CA GLU A 161 23.65 37.20 -15.87
C GLU A 161 24.55 38.18 -15.10
N ASP A 162 25.88 38.11 -15.27
CA ASP A 162 26.84 38.93 -14.52
C ASP A 162 26.96 40.37 -15.08
N ALA A 163 26.55 40.55 -16.34
CA ALA A 163 26.43 41.86 -16.97
C ALA A 163 25.13 42.60 -16.57
N LEU A 164 24.17 41.91 -15.93
CA LEU A 164 22.92 42.53 -15.52
C LEU A 164 23.14 43.48 -14.33
N PRO A 165 22.61 44.72 -14.41
CA PRO A 165 22.62 45.61 -13.27
C PRO A 165 21.95 44.97 -12.06
N SER A 166 22.45 45.29 -10.86
CA SER A 166 21.97 44.71 -9.60
C SER A 166 20.49 44.98 -9.30
N GLU A 167 19.86 45.92 -10.01
CA GLU A 167 18.42 46.21 -9.91
C GLU A 167 17.54 45.09 -10.51
N TRP A 168 18.09 44.23 -11.36
CA TRP A 168 17.40 43.08 -11.98
C TRP A 168 17.78 41.73 -11.36
N LEU A 169 18.68 41.72 -10.38
CA LEU A 169 19.15 40.51 -9.69
C LEU A 169 18.42 40.34 -8.36
N SER A 170 17.93 39.12 -8.10
CA SER A 170 17.33 38.76 -6.82
C SER A 170 18.24 37.79 -6.05
N PHE A 171 18.67 38.18 -4.85
CA PHE A 171 19.53 37.36 -4.01
C PHE A 171 18.69 36.58 -2.99
N ALA A 172 18.61 35.26 -3.13
CA ALA A 172 17.96 34.38 -2.17
C ALA A 172 18.98 33.80 -1.17
N THR A 173 19.09 34.39 0.03
CA THR A 173 19.90 33.81 1.11
C THR A 173 19.07 32.76 1.87
N THR A 174 19.36 31.48 1.65
CA THR A 174 18.73 30.37 2.39
C THR A 174 19.56 30.01 3.62
N SER A 175 19.07 30.34 4.81
CA SER A 175 19.61 29.82 6.07
C SER A 175 18.91 28.50 6.44
N LYS A 176 19.63 27.39 6.41
CA LYS A 176 19.12 26.07 6.87
C LYS A 176 19.82 25.65 8.16
N PRO A 177 19.09 25.18 9.18
CA PRO A 177 19.69 24.67 10.40
C PRO A 177 20.47 23.38 10.11
N ASP A 178 21.74 23.35 10.51
CA ASP A 178 22.56 22.14 10.43
C ASP A 178 22.19 21.19 11.57
N LYS A 179 21.25 20.29 11.28
CA LYS A 179 20.76 19.29 12.24
C LYS A 179 21.86 18.32 12.70
N ALA A 180 22.90 18.10 11.90
CA ALA A 180 24.00 17.20 12.28
C ALA A 180 24.89 17.88 13.32
N ALA A 181 25.33 19.11 13.08
CA ALA A 181 26.10 19.88 14.06
C ALA A 181 25.32 20.11 15.37
N ILE A 182 24.02 20.43 15.27
CA ILE A 182 23.14 20.59 16.44
C ILE A 182 23.04 19.27 17.23
N LYS A 183 22.87 18.14 16.54
CA LYS A 183 22.79 16.82 17.18
C LYS A 183 24.07 16.45 17.92
N GLU A 184 25.24 16.70 17.33
CA GLU A 184 26.53 16.42 17.99
C GLU A 184 26.77 17.34 19.18
N ALA A 185 26.43 18.63 19.09
CA ALA A 185 26.53 19.56 20.21
C ALA A 185 25.59 19.19 21.37
N LEU A 186 24.33 18.78 21.09
CA LEU A 186 23.40 18.30 22.10
C LEU A 186 23.87 17.00 22.76
N LYS A 187 24.47 16.07 22.02
CA LYS A 187 25.09 14.85 22.59
C LYS A 187 26.30 15.16 23.47
N ALA A 188 27.08 16.18 23.12
CA ALA A 188 28.23 16.64 23.90
C ALA A 188 27.84 17.44 25.17
N GLY A 189 26.54 17.53 25.50
CA GLY A 189 26.04 18.20 26.69
C GLY A 189 25.89 19.72 26.55
N ARG A 190 26.07 20.29 25.34
CA ARG A 190 25.79 21.73 25.11
C ARG A 190 24.28 21.94 25.00
N GLN A 191 23.78 22.95 25.69
CA GLN A 191 22.38 23.36 25.57
C GLN A 191 22.22 24.33 24.39
N ILE A 192 21.33 23.99 23.45
CA ILE A 192 21.00 24.84 22.30
C ILE A 192 19.54 25.27 22.42
N THR A 193 19.31 26.57 22.59
CA THR A 193 17.96 27.13 22.64
C THR A 193 17.22 26.83 21.34
N GLY A 194 16.06 26.17 21.43
CA GLY A 194 15.27 25.75 20.27
C GLY A 194 15.59 24.37 19.70
N ALA A 195 16.52 23.61 20.30
CA ALA A 195 16.80 22.22 19.90
C ALA A 195 16.84 21.28 21.10
N GLN A 196 16.23 20.10 20.94
CA GLN A 196 16.20 19.05 21.96
C GLN A 196 16.48 17.69 21.33
N LEU A 197 17.25 16.85 22.04
CA LEU A 197 17.52 15.48 21.61
C LEU A 197 16.41 14.56 22.12
N VAL A 198 15.53 14.12 21.23
CA VAL A 198 14.44 13.18 21.55
C VAL A 198 14.82 11.78 21.07
N SER A 199 14.85 10.81 21.99
CA SER A 199 15.03 9.39 21.66
C SER A 199 13.69 8.73 21.37
N ARG A 200 13.59 8.02 20.24
CA ARG A 200 12.41 7.26 19.82
C ARG A 200 12.83 5.89 19.32
N ARG A 201 11.98 4.88 19.53
CA ARG A 201 12.15 3.54 18.93
C ARG A 201 11.38 3.47 17.62
N SER A 202 11.98 2.85 16.61
CA SER A 202 11.33 2.55 15.33
C SER A 202 11.07 1.06 15.23
N TRP A 203 9.83 0.68 14.93
CA TRP A 203 9.41 -0.71 14.74
C TRP A 203 9.23 -0.98 13.25
N ARG A 204 9.51 -2.22 12.81
CA ARG A 204 9.28 -2.67 11.44
C ARG A 204 8.50 -3.99 11.48
N ILE A 205 7.58 -4.13 10.53
CA ILE A 205 6.84 -5.37 10.24
C ILE A 205 7.50 -5.93 8.99
N HIS A 206 7.84 -7.22 9.01
CA HIS A 206 8.62 -7.92 8.00
C HIS A 206 7.76 -8.90 7.22
#